data_AF-A0A3M1DHA2-F1
#
_entry.id   AF-A0A3M1DHA2-F1
#
_cell.length_a   1.000
_cell.length_b   1.000
_cell.length_c   1.000
_cell.angle_alpha   90.00
_cell.angle_beta   90.00
_cell.angle_gamma   90.00
#
_symmetry.space_group_name_H-M   'P 1'
#
loop_
_entity.id
_entity.type
_entity.pdbx_description
1 polymer ?
#
loop_
_entity_poly.entity_id
_entity_poly.type
_entity_poly.pdbx_seq_one_letter_code
_entity_poly.pdbx_strand_id
1 'polypeptide(L)'
;MALFLIGLLPGFIPGRAAAGELVWPLKYRIDLSNGFGEFREGRFHAGLDLRTGGRTGRRVVSPVDGYVWRVKMAYDGYGKGLYVKGDDGYVYVLAHLSRFVPAIERPVKLAQLAARRY
;
A
#
# COMPACT_ATOMS: atom_id res chain seq x y z
N MET A 1 -35.29 27.26 -25.31
CA MET A 1 -34.11 26.64 -25.94
C MET A 1 -32.94 27.58 -25.74
N ALA A 2 -32.14 27.34 -24.70
CA ALA A 2 -30.94 28.11 -24.39
C ALA A 2 -29.80 27.10 -24.24
N LEU A 3 -28.95 27.06 -25.28
CA LEU A 3 -27.81 26.20 -25.41
C LEU A 3 -26.64 26.91 -24.71
N PHE A 4 -26.16 26.41 -23.57
CA PHE A 4 -24.87 26.82 -23.01
C PHE A 4 -23.81 25.79 -23.43
N LEU A 5 -22.91 26.23 -24.30
CA LEU A 5 -21.70 25.52 -24.73
C LEU A 5 -20.82 25.22 -23.49
N ILE A 6 -20.49 23.96 -23.28
CA ILE A 6 -19.34 23.57 -22.44
C ILE A 6 -18.09 23.87 -23.27
N GLY A 7 -17.38 24.94 -22.89
CA GLY A 7 -16.03 25.21 -23.37
C GLY A 7 -15.09 24.10 -22.94
N LEU A 8 -14.44 23.49 -23.93
CA LEU A 8 -13.34 22.56 -23.77
C LEU A 8 -12.16 23.30 -23.12
N LEU A 9 -12.03 23.25 -21.80
CA LEU A 9 -10.80 23.68 -21.13
C LEU A 9 -9.68 22.75 -21.60
N PRO A 10 -8.59 23.29 -22.19
CA PRO A 10 -7.47 22.47 -22.62
C PRO A 10 -6.85 21.80 -21.39
N GLY A 11 -6.95 20.47 -21.37
CA GLY A 11 -6.13 19.54 -20.61
C GLY A 11 -5.54 20.04 -19.30
N PHE A 12 -6.29 19.89 -18.21
CA PHE A 12 -5.62 19.48 -16.97
C PHE A 12 -5.24 18.00 -17.15
N ILE A 13 -4.13 17.74 -17.85
CA ILE A 13 -3.41 16.49 -17.68
C ILE A 13 -2.74 16.65 -16.32
N PRO A 14 -3.18 15.94 -15.25
CA PRO A 14 -2.36 15.89 -14.06
C PRO A 14 -1.01 15.37 -14.51
N GLY A 15 0.01 16.23 -14.40
CA GLY A 15 1.38 15.86 -14.73
C GLY A 15 1.67 14.57 -13.98
N ARG A 16 1.98 13.51 -14.72
CA ARG A 16 2.52 12.29 -14.15
C ARG A 16 3.82 12.73 -13.50
N ALA A 17 3.81 12.90 -12.17
CA ALA A 17 5.03 13.16 -11.43
C ALA A 17 6.01 12.07 -11.87
N ALA A 18 7.26 12.46 -12.17
CA ALA A 18 8.29 11.50 -12.51
C ALA A 18 8.29 10.45 -11.40
N ALA A 19 7.93 9.21 -11.75
CA ALA A 19 7.85 8.15 -10.76
C ALA A 19 9.25 8.02 -10.16
N GLY A 20 9.38 8.27 -8.85
CA GLY A 20 10.59 7.94 -8.12
C GLY A 20 10.95 6.47 -8.38
N GLU A 21 12.24 6.15 -8.33
CA GLU A 21 12.70 4.79 -8.60
C GLU A 21 11.98 3.79 -7.70
N LEU A 22 11.17 2.91 -8.29
CA LEU A 22 10.47 1.86 -7.56
C LEU A 22 11.50 0.88 -7.01
N VAL A 23 11.53 0.71 -5.70
CA VAL A 23 12.44 -0.23 -5.04
C VAL A 23 11.70 -1.42 -4.45
N TRP A 24 12.39 -2.55 -4.35
CA TRP A 24 11.85 -3.68 -3.61
C TRP A 24 11.68 -3.35 -2.12
N PRO A 25 10.55 -3.73 -1.49
CA PRO A 25 10.29 -3.50 -0.07
C PRO A 25 11.28 -4.25 0.85
N LEU A 26 11.92 -5.30 0.35
CA LEU A 26 12.94 -6.08 1.04
C LEU A 26 14.31 -5.81 0.42
N LYS A 27 15.31 -5.48 1.24
CA LYS A 27 16.66 -5.08 0.79
C LYS A 27 17.67 -6.25 0.72
N TYR A 28 17.18 -7.45 0.46
CA TYR A 28 18.01 -8.64 0.25
C TYR A 28 17.54 -9.35 -1.03
N ARG A 29 18.18 -10.47 -1.39
CA ARG A 29 17.78 -11.24 -2.58
C ARG A 29 16.28 -11.53 -2.55
N ILE A 30 15.59 -11.02 -3.56
CA ILE A 30 14.16 -11.21 -3.73
C ILE A 30 13.88 -12.64 -4.15
N ASP A 31 12.92 -13.25 -3.48
CA ASP A 31 12.45 -14.60 -3.74
C ASP A 31 10.93 -14.61 -3.57
N LEU A 32 10.22 -15.11 -4.59
CA LEU A 32 8.77 -15.09 -4.64
C LEU A 32 8.21 -16.42 -4.13
N SER A 33 7.22 -16.36 -3.25
CA SER A 33 6.38 -17.52 -2.93
C SER A 33 5.12 -17.58 -3.77
N ASN A 34 4.65 -16.44 -4.29
CA ASN A 34 3.44 -16.37 -5.11
C ASN A 34 3.42 -15.14 -6.01
N GLY A 35 2.81 -15.28 -7.18
CA GLY A 35 2.71 -14.23 -8.19
C GLY A 35 1.38 -13.48 -8.17
N PHE A 36 1.35 -12.34 -8.85
CA PHE A 36 0.11 -11.60 -9.13
C PHE A 36 -0.73 -12.39 -10.14
N GLY A 37 -2.04 -12.46 -9.89
CA GLY A 37 -3.00 -13.15 -10.75
C GLY A 37 -3.01 -14.67 -10.58
N GLU A 38 -2.28 -15.23 -9.61
CA GLU A 38 -2.35 -16.66 -9.34
C GLU A 38 -3.74 -17.03 -8.78
N PHE A 39 -4.35 -18.08 -9.32
CA PHE A 39 -5.66 -18.54 -8.88
C PHE A 39 -5.57 -19.31 -7.56
N ARG A 40 -6.45 -18.99 -6.60
CA ARG A 40 -6.57 -19.64 -5.30
C ARG A 40 -8.05 -19.81 -4.94
N GLU A 41 -8.54 -21.05 -4.85
CA GLU A 41 -9.86 -21.42 -4.28
C GLU A 41 -10.95 -20.36 -4.47
N GLY A 42 -11.25 -20.01 -5.73
CA GLY A 42 -12.33 -19.08 -6.07
C GLY A 42 -11.97 -17.58 -6.10
N ARG A 43 -10.69 -17.20 -5.99
CA ARG A 43 -10.21 -15.82 -6.19
C ARG A 43 -8.84 -15.75 -6.85
N PHE A 44 -8.51 -14.58 -7.39
CA PHE A 44 -7.15 -14.29 -7.89
C PHE A 44 -6.32 -13.56 -6.83
N HIS A 45 -5.04 -13.86 -6.79
CA HIS A 45 -4.09 -13.19 -5.91
C HIS A 45 -3.77 -11.78 -6.42
N ALA A 46 -4.13 -10.76 -5.64
CA ALA A 46 -4.00 -9.35 -6.02
C ALA A 46 -2.63 -8.72 -5.66
N GLY A 47 -1.58 -9.52 -5.50
CA GLY A 47 -0.27 -9.01 -5.05
C GLY A 47 0.89 -9.94 -5.37
N LEU A 48 2.07 -9.60 -4.84
CA LEU A 48 3.27 -10.42 -4.91
C LEU A 48 3.65 -10.84 -3.49
N ASP A 49 3.79 -12.15 -3.25
CA ASP A 49 4.22 -12.67 -1.96
C ASP A 49 5.73 -12.87 -1.97
N LEU A 50 6.44 -12.11 -1.15
CA LEU A 50 7.89 -12.18 -1.01
C LEU A 50 8.28 -13.09 0.17
N ARG A 51 9.16 -14.08 -0.07
CA ARG A 51 9.67 -14.96 0.98
C ARG A 51 10.58 -14.20 1.94
N THR A 52 10.39 -14.46 3.22
CA THR A 52 11.20 -13.86 4.31
C THR A 52 12.40 -14.70 4.74
N GLY A 53 12.60 -15.85 4.10
CA GLY A 53 13.59 -16.86 4.49
C GLY A 53 13.29 -17.45 5.88
N GLY A 54 12.02 -17.72 6.18
CA GLY A 54 11.58 -18.35 7.44
C GLY A 54 11.68 -17.45 8.68
N ARG A 55 11.84 -16.13 8.50
CA ARG A 55 12.02 -15.18 9.63
C ARG A 55 10.98 -14.08 9.60
N THR A 56 10.23 -13.93 10.68
CA THR A 56 9.33 -12.78 10.89
C THR A 56 10.11 -11.54 11.31
N GLY A 57 9.55 -10.34 11.08
CA GLY A 57 10.15 -9.09 11.55
C GLY A 57 11.29 -8.56 10.69
N ARG A 58 11.42 -9.05 9.44
CA ARG A 58 12.30 -8.45 8.43
C ARG A 58 11.94 -6.98 8.26
N ARG A 59 12.97 -6.13 8.10
CA ARG A 59 12.77 -4.71 7.77
C ARG A 59 12.11 -4.60 6.40
N VAL A 60 10.97 -3.94 6.37
CA VAL A 60 10.25 -3.58 5.14
C VAL A 60 10.40 -2.08 4.95
N VAL A 61 10.72 -1.65 3.73
CA VAL A 61 10.77 -0.23 3.34
C VAL A 61 9.62 0.09 2.40
N SER A 62 9.28 1.37 2.30
CA SER A 62 8.36 1.83 1.24
C SER A 62 8.99 1.55 -0.13
N PRO A 63 8.23 1.02 -1.09
CA PRO A 63 8.72 0.81 -2.44
C PRO A 63 8.83 2.12 -3.23
N VAL A 64 8.13 3.18 -2.80
CA VAL A 64 8.10 4.49 -3.44
C VAL A 64 8.11 5.62 -2.42
N ASP A 65 8.47 6.81 -2.86
CA ASP A 65 8.22 8.05 -2.14
C ASP A 65 6.73 8.42 -2.15
N GLY A 66 6.30 9.13 -1.12
CA GLY A 66 4.91 9.54 -0.90
C GLY A 66 4.54 9.56 0.57
N TYR A 67 3.28 9.24 0.89
CA TYR A 67 2.78 9.30 2.27
C TYR A 67 1.88 8.13 2.64
N VAL A 68 1.81 7.83 3.95
CA VAL A 68 0.86 6.85 4.48
C VAL A 68 -0.55 7.41 4.36
N TRP A 69 -1.31 6.86 3.42
CA TRP A 69 -2.69 7.28 3.16
C TRP A 69 -3.70 6.56 4.05
N ARG A 70 -3.42 5.30 4.40
CA ARG A 70 -4.29 4.49 5.25
C ARG A 70 -3.51 3.44 6.02
N VAL A 71 -3.94 3.18 7.25
CA VAL A 71 -3.51 2.01 8.03
C VAL A 71 -4.72 1.11 8.26
N LYS A 72 -4.56 -0.20 8.05
CA LYS A 72 -5.57 -1.22 8.36
C LYS A 72 -5.03 -2.18 9.40
N MET A 73 -5.84 -2.44 10.42
CA MET A 73 -5.62 -3.47 11.44
C MET A 73 -6.80 -4.42 11.38
N ALA A 74 -6.54 -5.68 11.06
CA ALA A 74 -7.55 -6.73 11.01
C ALA A 74 -6.93 -8.05 11.48
N TYR A 75 -7.77 -8.95 12.00
CA TYR A 75 -7.34 -10.32 12.31
C TYR A 75 -7.35 -11.21 11.05
N ASP A 76 -8.04 -10.77 9.99
CA ASP A 76 -8.21 -11.47 8.72
C ASP A 76 -7.68 -10.65 7.53
N GLY A 77 -7.80 -11.24 6.33
CA GLY A 77 -7.33 -10.62 5.10
C GLY A 77 -5.86 -10.21 5.19
N TYR A 78 -5.56 -8.94 4.93
CA TYR A 78 -4.19 -8.40 4.94
C TYR A 78 -3.57 -8.20 6.33
N GLY A 79 -4.31 -8.42 7.42
CA GLY A 79 -3.79 -8.25 8.77
C GLY A 79 -3.41 -6.78 9.06
N LYS A 80 -2.16 -6.57 9.50
CA LYS A 80 -1.57 -5.22 9.56
C LYS A 80 -1.17 -4.78 8.16
N GLY A 81 -1.99 -3.94 7.54
CA GLY A 81 -1.79 -3.39 6.20
C GLY A 81 -1.44 -1.91 6.24
N LEU A 82 -0.38 -1.53 5.52
CA LEU A 82 0.01 -0.14 5.33
C LEU A 82 -0.19 0.27 3.88
N TYR A 83 -0.99 1.30 3.65
CA TYR A 83 -1.30 1.84 2.33
C TYR A 83 -0.54 3.13 2.14
N VAL A 84 0.35 3.15 1.15
CA VAL A 84 1.15 4.32 0.78
C VAL A 84 0.59 4.88 -0.52
N LYS A 85 0.19 6.14 -0.54
CA LYS A 85 -0.11 6.86 -1.77
C LYS A 85 1.22 7.40 -2.29
N GLY A 86 1.68 6.83 -3.40
CA GLY A 86 2.90 7.23 -4.07
C GLY A 86 2.73 8.56 -4.77
N ASP A 87 3.83 9.31 -4.89
CA ASP A 87 3.86 10.56 -5.65
C ASP A 87 3.61 10.33 -7.14
N ASP A 88 3.85 9.10 -7.61
CA ASP A 88 3.52 8.60 -8.95
C ASP A 88 2.01 8.40 -9.21
N GLY A 89 1.17 8.63 -8.19
CA GLY A 89 -0.28 8.54 -8.27
C GLY A 89 -0.87 7.17 -7.94
N TYR A 90 -0.06 6.13 -7.71
CA TYR A 90 -0.54 4.79 -7.36
C TYR A 90 -0.67 4.59 -5.85
N VAL A 91 -1.36 3.54 -5.43
CA VAL A 91 -1.45 3.11 -4.03
C VAL A 91 -0.74 1.77 -3.87
N TYR A 92 0.27 1.76 -3.01
CA TYR A 92 1.05 0.58 -2.67
C TYR A 92 0.57 0.01 -1.34
N VAL A 93 0.35 -1.30 -1.29
CA VAL A 93 -0.14 -1.99 -0.10
C VAL A 93 0.94 -2.93 0.43
N LEU A 94 1.45 -2.63 1.64
CA LEU A 94 2.33 -3.52 2.38
C LEU A 94 1.47 -4.30 3.38
N ALA A 95 1.15 -5.53 3.05
CA ALA A 95 0.29 -6.42 3.84
C ALA A 95 1.08 -7.34 4.77
N HIS A 96 0.37 -7.98 5.71
CA HIS A 96 0.88 -9.01 6.61
C HIS A 96 2.10 -8.57 7.45
N LEU A 97 2.18 -7.27 7.78
CA LEU A 97 3.28 -6.74 8.56
C LEU A 97 3.22 -7.26 10.01
N SER A 98 4.37 -7.64 10.56
CA SER A 98 4.44 -8.08 11.95
C SER A 98 4.21 -6.94 12.95
N ARG A 99 4.75 -5.75 12.66
CA ARG A 99 4.63 -4.52 13.46
C ARG A 99 4.84 -3.30 12.57
N PHE A 100 4.34 -2.15 13.01
CA PHE A 100 4.69 -0.87 12.39
C PHE A 100 5.88 -0.22 13.10
N VAL A 101 6.46 0.82 12.50
CA VAL A 101 7.42 1.68 13.20
C VAL A 101 6.69 2.54 14.25
N PRO A 102 7.36 3.00 15.32
CA PRO A 102 6.71 3.76 16.39
C PRO A 102 5.92 4.99 15.92
N ALA A 103 6.37 5.65 14.86
CA ALA A 103 5.70 6.80 14.26
C ALA A 103 4.30 6.49 13.72
N ILE A 104 4.04 5.23 13.34
CA ILE A 104 2.73 4.75 12.86
C ILE A 104 1.99 4.02 13.98
N GLU A 105 2.69 3.19 14.76
CA GLU A 105 2.06 2.35 15.79
C GLU A 105 1.43 3.16 16.92
N ARG A 106 2.10 4.25 17.35
CA ARG A 106 1.60 5.12 18.43
C ARG A 106 0.26 5.78 18.08
N PRO A 107 0.11 6.52 16.97
CA PRO A 107 -1.18 7.14 16.63
C PRO A 107 -2.27 6.10 16.37
N VAL A 108 -1.94 4.93 15.80
CA VAL A 108 -2.91 3.83 15.63
C VAL A 108 -3.44 3.35 16.97
N LYS A 109 -2.55 3.07 17.94
CA LYS A 109 -2.95 2.62 19.28
C LYS A 109 -3.79 3.67 20.01
N LEU A 110 -3.43 4.95 19.90
CA LEU A 110 -4.23 6.04 20.48
C LEU A 110 -5.63 6.11 19.86
N ALA A 111 -5.73 5.98 18.53
CA ALA A 111 -7.01 5.95 17.84
C ALA A 111 -7.87 4.74 18.24
N GLN A 112 -7.26 3.56 18.39
CA GLN A 112 -7.93 2.34 18.87
C GLN A 112 -8.50 2.50 20.29
N LEU A 113 -7.70 3.05 21.21
CA LEU A 113 -8.11 3.33 22.58
C LEU A 113 -9.26 4.34 22.63
N ALA A 114 -9.16 5.43 21.86
CA ALA A 114 -10.20 6.45 21.79
C ALA A 114 -11.52 5.88 21.21
N ALA A 115 -11.43 5.05 20.17
CA ALA A 115 -12.58 4.42 19.53
C ALA A 115 -13.10 3.17 20.28
N ARG A 116 -12.39 2.69 21.30
CA ARG A 116 -12.63 1.39 21.98
C ARG A 116 -12.75 0.22 21.00
N ARG A 117 -11.93 0.23 19.95
CA ARG A 117 -11.87 -0.81 18.90
C ARG A 117 -10.41 -1.22 18.74
N TYR A 118 -10.10 -2.49 19.04
CA TYR A 118 -8.73 -3.03 19.10
C TYR A 118 -8.43 -3.92 17.90
#